data_AF-A0A4P6Y9H1-F1
#
_entry.id   AF-A0A4P6Y9H1-F1
#
_cell.length_a   1.000
_cell.length_b   1.000
_cell.length_c   1.000
_cell.angle_alpha   90.00
_cell.angle_beta   90.00
_cell.angle_gamma   90.00
#
_symmetry.space_group_name_H-M   'P 1'
#
loop_
_entity.id
_entity.type
_entity.pdbx_description
1 polymer ?
#
loop_
_entity_poly.entity_id
_entity_poly.type
_entity_poly.pdbx_seq_one_letter_code
_entity_poly.pdbx_strand_id
1 'polypeptide(L)'
;MKHLYPKLINLFIVMILFFSLKGISQTSQPITNDTMETFISSGENAAGTAGSVTYSIGQVFYTYIGESVYNVTQGIQQEEAITTLSSEENSIQPRTEIFIFPNPTTDYININMDGYEPQSTRQAYQLYDLQGRLIKQETISQSETQIDVTNLSSAIYLLQVYNENKILKTFKIVKN
;
A
#
# COMPACT_ATOMS: atom_id res chain seq x y z
N MET A 1 -40.89 54.88 14.41
CA MET A 1 -40.10 53.66 14.14
C MET A 1 -38.67 54.09 13.84
N LYS A 2 -37.71 53.86 14.75
CA LYS A 2 -36.29 54.14 14.51
C LYS A 2 -35.66 52.89 13.91
N HIS A 3 -35.27 52.94 12.64
CA HIS A 3 -34.50 51.86 12.01
C HIS A 3 -33.11 51.82 12.65
N LEU A 4 -32.80 50.69 13.27
CA LEU A 4 -31.52 50.40 13.88
C LEU A 4 -30.57 49.94 12.78
N TYR A 5 -29.81 50.86 12.20
CA TYR A 5 -28.76 50.49 11.25
C TYR A 5 -27.63 49.76 11.99
N PRO A 6 -27.21 48.57 11.54
CA PRO A 6 -26.07 47.88 12.13
C PRO A 6 -24.82 48.74 11.94
N LYS A 7 -23.99 48.85 12.98
CA LYS A 7 -22.69 49.52 12.90
C LYS A 7 -21.88 48.87 11.76
N LEU A 8 -21.15 49.69 10.99
CA LEU A 8 -20.35 49.25 9.83
C LEU A 8 -19.45 48.04 10.14
N ILE A 9 -18.98 47.92 11.38
CA ILE A 9 -18.17 46.79 11.87
C ILE A 9 -18.93 45.45 11.86
N ASN A 10 -20.23 45.46 12.18
CA ASN A 10 -21.08 44.26 12.17
C ASN A 10 -21.37 43.81 10.74
N LEU A 11 -21.45 44.74 9.79
CA LEU A 11 -21.61 44.40 8.38
C LEU A 11 -20.36 43.69 7.83
N PHE A 12 -19.17 44.11 8.26
CA PHE A 12 -17.91 43.50 7.86
C PHE A 12 -17.76 42.07 8.38
N ILE A 13 -18.15 41.83 9.64
CA ILE A 13 -18.13 40.49 10.27
C ILE A 13 -19.10 39.54 9.56
N VAL A 14 -20.29 40.03 9.21
CA VAL A 14 -21.28 39.23 8.45
C VAL A 14 -20.76 38.93 7.04
N MET A 15 -20.07 39.87 6.38
CA MET A 15 -19.51 39.65 5.05
C MET A 15 -18.45 38.53 5.04
N ILE A 16 -17.59 38.46 6.05
CA ILE A 16 -16.56 37.41 6.18
C ILE A 16 -17.18 36.01 6.33
N LEU A 17 -18.37 35.90 6.95
CA LEU A 17 -19.11 34.63 7.10
C LEU A 17 -19.73 34.11 5.78
N PHE A 18 -19.83 34.94 4.73
CA PHE A 18 -20.42 34.55 3.44
C PHE A 18 -19.41 34.38 2.30
N PHE A 19 -18.12 34.63 2.53
CA PHE A 19 -17.09 34.31 1.54
C PHE A 19 -16.63 32.85 1.68
N SER A 20 -17.16 31.98 0.84
CA SER A 20 -16.63 30.63 0.67
C SER A 20 -15.22 30.70 0.10
N LEU A 21 -14.20 30.45 0.93
CA LEU A 21 -12.84 30.25 0.43
C LEU A 21 -12.84 29.01 -0.47
N LYS A 22 -12.66 29.20 -1.78
CA LYS A 22 -12.32 28.11 -2.69
C LYS A 22 -10.85 27.77 -2.46
N GLY A 23 -10.59 26.70 -1.70
CA GLY A 23 -9.25 26.13 -1.60
C GLY A 23 -8.79 25.66 -2.97
N ILE A 24 -7.70 26.23 -3.48
CA ILE A 24 -7.03 25.72 -4.66
C ILE A 24 -6.19 24.53 -4.18
N SER A 25 -6.68 23.31 -4.41
CA SER A 25 -5.88 22.10 -4.23
C SER A 25 -4.75 22.11 -5.24
N GLN A 26 -3.51 21.95 -4.77
CA GLN A 26 -2.34 21.77 -5.61
C GLN A 26 -2.32 20.32 -6.08
N THR A 27 -2.78 20.04 -7.29
CA THR A 27 -2.48 18.77 -7.95
C THR A 27 -1.84 19.05 -9.29
N SER A 28 -0.56 18.70 -9.43
CA SER A 28 0.06 18.51 -10.73
C SER A 28 0.87 17.22 -10.76
N GLN A 29 0.22 16.21 -11.35
CA GLN A 29 0.77 15.07 -12.09
C GLN A 29 1.05 13.74 -11.36
N PRO A 30 0.93 12.61 -12.11
CA PRO A 30 0.52 11.33 -11.56
C PRO A 30 1.68 10.33 -11.36
N ILE A 31 1.51 9.50 -10.32
CA ILE A 31 2.04 8.12 -10.15
C ILE A 31 3.57 7.99 -10.01
N THR A 32 4.04 7.79 -8.77
CA THR A 32 4.63 6.53 -8.23
C THR A 32 5.04 6.76 -6.76
N ASN A 33 4.47 5.94 -5.86
CA ASN A 33 4.82 5.62 -4.47
C ASN A 33 5.13 6.73 -3.44
N ASP A 34 4.40 6.64 -2.31
CA ASP A 34 4.75 7.11 -0.97
C ASP A 34 4.99 8.62 -0.75
N THR A 35 4.19 9.48 -1.39
CA THR A 35 4.05 10.87 -0.91
C THR A 35 2.99 10.91 0.20
N MET A 36 3.43 11.00 1.45
CA MET A 36 2.53 11.29 2.59
C MET A 36 1.98 12.72 2.43
N GLU A 37 0.66 12.81 2.31
CA GLU A 37 -0.05 14.09 2.27
C GLU A 37 -0.33 14.55 3.70
N THR A 38 0.03 15.79 4.04
CA THR A 38 -0.15 16.33 5.38
C THR A 38 -1.33 17.30 5.44
N PHE A 39 -2.20 17.13 6.44
CA PHE A 39 -3.25 18.11 6.73
C PHE A 39 -2.62 19.32 7.43
N ILE A 40 -2.53 20.45 6.73
CA ILE A 40 -2.12 21.72 7.32
C ILE A 40 -3.34 22.43 7.93
N SER A 41 -3.20 22.94 9.15
CA SER A 41 -4.24 23.74 9.80
C SER A 41 -4.36 25.15 9.22
N SER A 42 -3.27 25.68 8.63
CA SER A 42 -3.24 26.99 7.96
C SER A 42 -1.95 27.10 7.12
N GLY A 43 -1.85 28.11 6.27
CA GLY A 43 -0.64 28.43 5.51
C GLY A 43 -0.85 29.61 4.58
N GLU A 44 0.23 30.31 4.22
CA GLU A 44 0.16 31.49 3.36
C GLU A 44 1.49 31.75 2.63
N ASN A 45 1.44 32.65 1.64
CA ASN A 45 2.60 33.17 0.94
C ASN A 45 2.84 34.61 1.37
N ALA A 46 3.97 34.88 2.02
CA ALA A 46 4.44 36.23 2.29
C ALA A 46 5.37 36.67 1.15
N ALA A 47 5.04 37.75 0.43
CA ALA A 47 5.88 38.30 -0.62
C ALA A 47 6.26 39.76 -0.34
N GLY A 48 7.51 40.10 -0.58
CA GLY A 48 8.05 41.46 -0.46
C GLY A 48 9.07 41.77 -1.55
N THR A 49 9.56 43.01 -1.58
CA THR A 49 10.49 43.49 -2.62
C THR A 49 11.82 42.73 -2.64
N ALA A 50 12.20 42.09 -1.53
CA ALA A 50 13.42 41.31 -1.38
C ALA A 50 13.23 39.79 -1.58
N GLY A 51 12.01 39.32 -1.86
CA GLY A 51 11.72 37.89 -2.07
C GLY A 51 10.39 37.44 -1.48
N SER A 52 10.08 36.16 -1.66
CA SER A 52 8.86 35.52 -1.14
C SER A 52 9.19 34.31 -0.27
N VAL A 53 8.40 34.12 0.79
CA VAL A 53 8.45 32.98 1.70
C VAL A 53 7.06 32.35 1.76
N THR A 54 7.00 31.03 1.59
CA THR A 54 5.79 30.24 1.79
C THR A 54 5.90 29.53 3.13
N TYR A 55 4.83 29.60 3.93
CA TYR A 55 4.79 28.92 5.22
C TYR A 55 3.49 28.13 5.39
N SER A 56 3.54 27.09 6.21
CA SER A 56 2.39 26.30 6.63
C SER A 56 2.43 26.03 8.12
N ILE A 57 1.25 25.93 8.73
CA ILE A 57 1.02 25.53 10.11
C ILE A 57 0.42 24.13 10.06
N GLY A 58 1.10 23.16 10.67
CA GLY A 58 0.64 21.77 10.75
C GLY A 58 -0.54 21.58 11.71
N GLN A 59 -0.86 20.31 12.01
CA GLN A 59 -1.92 19.94 12.95
C GLN A 59 -1.65 20.49 14.36
N VAL A 60 -2.58 21.28 14.90
CA VAL A 60 -2.47 21.89 16.25
C VAL A 60 -3.18 21.09 17.36
N PHE A 61 -3.94 20.05 16.99
CA PHE A 61 -4.60 19.14 17.93
C PHE A 61 -4.39 17.70 17.52
N TYR A 62 -3.84 16.87 18.39
CA TYR A 62 -3.82 15.42 18.22
C TYR A 62 -4.38 14.77 19.50
N THR A 63 -5.02 13.61 19.36
CA THR A 63 -5.46 12.79 20.49
C THR A 63 -4.85 11.41 20.34
N TYR A 64 -4.28 10.91 21.42
CA TYR A 64 -3.75 9.56 21.49
C TYR A 64 -4.85 8.60 21.92
N ILE A 65 -5.04 7.52 21.16
CA ILE A 65 -5.92 6.42 21.52
C ILE A 65 -5.06 5.15 21.43
N GLY A 66 -4.69 4.57 22.58
CA GLY A 66 -3.86 3.37 22.60
C GLY A 66 -3.75 2.71 23.99
N GLU A 67 -3.68 1.38 23.99
CA GLU A 67 -3.28 0.56 25.14
C GLU A 67 -1.96 -0.17 24.82
N SER A 68 -0.97 0.03 25.70
CA SER A 68 0.33 -0.65 25.90
C SER A 68 1.27 -1.01 24.74
N VAL A 69 0.82 -1.22 23.49
CA VAL A 69 1.67 -1.67 22.37
C VAL A 69 1.39 -0.93 21.06
N TYR A 70 0.20 -0.36 20.87
CA TYR A 70 -0.16 0.36 19.63
C TYR A 70 -0.66 1.77 19.96
N ASN A 71 0.14 2.77 19.58
CA ASN A 71 -0.22 4.17 19.73
C ASN A 71 -0.72 4.70 18.38
N VAL A 72 -2.04 4.83 18.24
CA VAL A 72 -2.64 5.46 17.07
C VAL A 72 -2.90 6.93 17.40
N THR A 73 -2.35 7.83 16.58
CA THR A 73 -2.57 9.28 16.71
C THR A 73 -3.63 9.71 15.71
N GLN A 74 -4.73 10.28 16.18
CA GLN A 74 -5.80 10.75 15.30
C GLN A 74 -5.33 11.93 14.43
N GLY A 75 -5.66 11.91 13.14
CA GLY A 75 -5.39 13.01 12.19
C GLY A 75 -4.03 12.97 11.51
N ILE A 76 -3.16 12.02 11.88
CA ILE A 76 -1.87 11.77 11.22
C ILE A 76 -1.99 10.48 10.40
N GLN A 77 -1.56 10.50 9.15
CA GLN A 77 -1.37 9.28 8.37
C GLN A 77 -0.19 8.53 8.97
N GLN A 78 -0.43 7.38 9.60
CA GLN A 78 0.63 6.51 10.10
C GLN A 78 1.08 5.61 8.96
N GLU A 79 2.36 5.70 8.61
CA GLU A 79 2.99 4.70 7.74
C GLU A 79 3.10 3.39 8.52
N GLU A 80 2.35 2.38 8.09
CA GLU A 80 2.51 1.02 8.62
C GLU A 80 3.72 0.38 7.93
N ALA A 81 4.90 0.53 8.53
CA ALA A 81 6.07 -0.22 8.10
C ALA A 81 5.85 -1.70 8.46
N ILE A 82 5.57 -2.53 7.44
CA ILE A 82 5.59 -3.99 7.61
C ILE A 82 7.04 -4.41 7.83
N THR A 83 7.47 -4.40 9.09
CA THR A 83 8.73 -5.04 9.46
C THR A 83 8.48 -6.55 9.43
N THR A 84 8.79 -7.19 8.32
CA THR A 84 9.05 -8.63 8.36
C THR A 84 10.21 -8.80 9.33
N LEU A 85 10.02 -9.52 10.44
CA LEU A 85 11.11 -9.94 11.33
C LEU A 85 12.10 -10.78 10.51
N SER A 86 13.03 -10.14 9.82
CA SER A 86 14.25 -10.80 9.37
C SER A 86 15.18 -10.80 10.56
N SER A 87 15.39 -11.96 11.17
CA SER A 87 16.53 -12.15 12.05
C SER A 87 17.79 -11.73 11.28
N GLU A 88 18.56 -10.83 11.88
CA GLU A 88 19.87 -10.43 11.37
C GLU A 88 20.74 -11.68 11.16
N GLU A 89 20.91 -12.06 9.91
CA GLU A 89 22.07 -12.84 9.47
C GLU A 89 22.61 -12.09 8.27
N ASN A 90 23.64 -11.30 8.55
CA ASN A 90 24.49 -10.61 7.59
C ASN A 90 25.30 -11.64 6.79
N SER A 91 24.61 -12.46 6.02
CA SER A 91 25.17 -13.22 4.92
C SER A 91 24.66 -12.56 3.64
N ILE A 92 25.57 -12.26 2.72
CA ILE A 92 25.23 -11.95 1.32
C ILE A 92 24.67 -13.26 0.74
N GLN A 93 23.45 -13.62 1.14
CA GLN A 93 22.70 -14.71 0.55
C GLN A 93 22.31 -14.21 -0.84
N PRO A 94 22.56 -15.00 -1.91
CA PRO A 94 21.99 -14.67 -3.20
C PRO A 94 20.49 -14.48 -3.00
N ARG A 95 19.99 -13.27 -3.32
CA ARG A 95 18.60 -12.88 -3.12
C ARG A 95 17.73 -13.89 -3.86
N THR A 96 17.21 -14.87 -3.13
CA THR A 96 16.45 -15.97 -3.70
C THR A 96 15.02 -15.49 -3.86
N GLU A 97 14.61 -15.25 -5.09
CA GLU A 97 13.29 -14.70 -5.38
C GLU A 97 12.43 -15.74 -6.06
N ILE A 98 11.21 -15.92 -5.55
CA ILE A 98 10.18 -16.72 -6.21
C ILE A 98 9.14 -15.76 -6.73
N PHE A 99 8.84 -15.84 -8.03
CA PHE A 99 7.79 -15.07 -8.67
C PHE A 99 7.00 -15.93 -9.65
N ILE A 100 5.80 -15.45 -9.99
CA ILE A 100 4.89 -16.13 -10.90
C ILE A 100 4.43 -15.20 -12.02
N PHE A 101 4.24 -15.74 -13.22
CA PHE A 101 3.73 -14.99 -14.37
C PHE A 101 3.13 -15.93 -15.44
N PRO A 102 2.18 -15.45 -16.27
CA PRO A 102 1.44 -14.20 -16.09
C PRO A 102 0.44 -14.32 -14.92
N ASN A 103 0.12 -13.20 -14.29
CA ASN A 103 -0.98 -13.10 -13.33
C ASN A 103 -1.63 -11.72 -13.50
N PRO A 104 -2.87 -11.59 -14.00
CA PRO A 104 -3.83 -12.67 -14.30
C PRO A 104 -3.41 -13.65 -15.42
N THR A 105 -4.02 -14.84 -15.46
CA THR A 105 -3.71 -15.90 -16.45
C THR A 105 -4.97 -16.49 -17.10
N THR A 106 -4.81 -17.14 -18.26
CA THR A 106 -5.84 -17.91 -18.98
C THR A 106 -5.52 -19.40 -19.05
N ASP A 107 -4.31 -19.79 -19.44
CA ASP A 107 -4.00 -21.19 -19.80
C ASP A 107 -2.88 -21.78 -18.95
N TYR A 108 -1.85 -20.98 -18.64
CA TYR A 108 -0.68 -21.45 -17.91
C TYR A 108 -0.11 -20.39 -16.98
N ILE A 109 0.58 -20.84 -15.94
CA ILE A 109 1.34 -20.00 -14.99
C ILE A 109 2.72 -20.60 -14.86
N ASN A 110 3.74 -19.78 -15.01
CA ASN A 110 5.12 -20.16 -14.76
C ASN A 110 5.51 -19.72 -13.35
N ILE A 111 6.11 -20.64 -12.60
CA ILE A 111 6.84 -20.36 -11.38
C ILE A 111 8.31 -20.22 -11.78
N ASN A 112 8.93 -19.09 -11.44
CA ASN A 112 10.38 -18.94 -11.51
C ASN A 112 10.96 -18.89 -10.09
N MET A 113 12.03 -19.65 -9.89
CA MET A 113 12.77 -19.82 -8.64
C MET A 113 14.27 -19.57 -8.85
N ASP A 114 14.62 -18.45 -9.47
CA ASP A 114 16.02 -18.09 -9.67
C ASP A 114 16.76 -17.99 -8.32
N GLY A 115 17.89 -18.70 -8.25
CA GLY A 115 18.72 -18.81 -7.04
C GLY A 115 18.36 -19.97 -6.10
N TYR A 116 17.26 -20.71 -6.33
CA TYR A 116 16.97 -21.94 -5.60
C TYR A 116 17.59 -23.14 -6.31
N GLU A 117 18.66 -23.70 -5.72
CA GLU A 117 19.29 -24.92 -6.27
C GLU A 117 18.30 -26.12 -6.15
N PRO A 118 17.90 -26.76 -7.27
CA PRO A 118 16.97 -27.91 -7.25
C PRO A 118 17.54 -29.16 -6.57
N GLN A 119 18.86 -29.20 -6.37
CA GLN A 119 19.62 -30.42 -6.08
C GLN A 119 19.59 -30.85 -4.60
N SER A 120 19.25 -29.95 -3.68
CA SER A 120 19.46 -30.23 -2.23
C SER A 120 18.18 -30.43 -1.43
N THR A 121 16.99 -30.10 -1.97
CA THR A 121 15.74 -30.12 -1.20
C THR A 121 14.53 -30.48 -2.06
N ARG A 122 13.57 -31.22 -1.49
CA ARG A 122 12.32 -31.60 -2.17
C ARG A 122 11.41 -30.37 -2.30
N GLN A 123 11.50 -29.67 -3.41
CA GLN A 123 10.63 -28.55 -3.73
C GLN A 123 9.33 -29.05 -4.37
N ALA A 124 8.21 -28.44 -3.99
CA ALA A 124 6.89 -28.80 -4.51
C ALA A 124 5.98 -27.58 -4.54
N TYR A 125 4.93 -27.65 -5.34
CA TYR A 125 3.84 -26.69 -5.28
C TYR A 125 2.51 -27.39 -5.02
N GLN A 126 1.59 -26.65 -4.41
CA GLN A 126 0.21 -27.03 -4.21
C GLN A 126 -0.70 -25.88 -4.62
N LEU A 127 -1.71 -26.20 -5.43
CA LEU A 127 -2.71 -25.25 -5.90
C LEU A 127 -4.04 -25.54 -5.19
N TYR A 128 -4.64 -24.50 -4.63
CA TYR A 128 -5.89 -24.56 -3.89
C TYR A 128 -6.92 -23.60 -4.49
N ASP A 129 -8.20 -23.93 -4.34
CA ASP A 129 -9.27 -22.95 -4.55
C ASP A 129 -9.53 -22.10 -3.29
N LEU A 130 -10.45 -21.14 -3.39
CA LEU A 130 -10.84 -20.25 -2.28
C LEU A 130 -11.49 -20.98 -1.10
N GLN A 131 -11.97 -22.21 -1.29
CA GLN A 131 -12.52 -23.03 -0.21
C GLN A 131 -11.44 -23.89 0.47
N GLY A 132 -10.18 -23.78 0.03
CA GLY A 132 -9.06 -24.55 0.55
C GLY A 132 -9.01 -25.99 0.02
N ARG A 133 -9.74 -26.33 -1.04
CA ARG A 133 -9.66 -27.66 -1.66
C ARG A 133 -8.39 -27.75 -2.50
N LEU A 134 -7.61 -28.80 -2.29
CA LEU A 134 -6.41 -29.09 -3.09
C LEU A 134 -6.82 -29.47 -4.51
N ILE A 135 -6.40 -28.68 -5.48
CA ILE A 135 -6.68 -28.86 -6.92
C ILE A 135 -5.53 -29.61 -7.59
N LYS A 136 -4.29 -29.24 -7.29
CA LYS A 136 -3.09 -29.81 -7.92
C LYS A 136 -1.91 -29.82 -6.97
N GLN A 137 -1.09 -30.86 -7.04
CA GLN A 137 0.18 -30.96 -6.30
C GLN A 137 1.22 -31.68 -7.15
N GLU A 138 2.36 -31.03 -7.38
CA GLU A 138 3.49 -31.62 -8.09
C GLU A 138 4.83 -31.15 -7.50
N THR A 139 5.90 -31.90 -7.81
CA THR A 139 7.27 -31.55 -7.43
C THR A 139 7.88 -30.57 -8.43
N ILE A 140 8.68 -29.64 -7.94
CA ILE A 140 9.46 -28.70 -8.76
C ILE A 140 10.84 -29.28 -8.96
N SER A 141 11.24 -29.51 -10.21
CA SER A 141 12.54 -30.09 -10.57
C SER A 141 13.44 -29.12 -11.34
N GLN A 142 12.91 -27.99 -11.75
CA GLN A 142 13.57 -26.99 -12.60
C GLN A 142 13.34 -25.61 -12.00
N SER A 143 14.27 -24.67 -12.26
CA SER A 143 14.14 -23.28 -11.82
C SER A 143 12.89 -22.60 -12.37
N GLU A 144 12.47 -22.98 -13.57
CA GLU A 144 11.20 -22.56 -14.17
C GLU A 144 10.27 -23.77 -14.30
N THR A 145 9.06 -23.68 -13.76
CA THR A 145 8.04 -24.74 -13.84
C THR A 145 6.73 -24.17 -14.33
N GLN A 146 6.19 -24.75 -15.40
CA GLN A 146 4.90 -24.37 -15.97
C GLN A 146 3.76 -25.20 -15.37
N ILE A 147 2.69 -24.51 -14.98
CA ILE A 147 1.46 -25.10 -14.46
C ILE A 147 0.33 -24.84 -15.45
N ASP A 148 -0.21 -25.90 -16.03
CA ASP A 148 -1.44 -25.84 -16.83
C ASP A 148 -2.66 -25.61 -15.92
N VAL A 149 -3.40 -24.56 -16.22
CA VAL A 149 -4.65 -24.14 -15.54
C VAL A 149 -5.82 -23.99 -16.53
N THR A 150 -5.66 -24.46 -17.77
CA THR A 150 -6.64 -24.32 -18.86
C THR A 150 -8.01 -24.89 -18.48
N ASN A 151 -8.02 -26.01 -17.77
CA ASN A 151 -9.25 -26.72 -17.37
C ASN A 151 -9.87 -26.18 -16.07
N LEU A 152 -9.30 -25.11 -15.48
CA LEU A 152 -9.82 -24.49 -14.27
C LEU A 152 -10.79 -23.36 -14.60
N SER A 153 -11.85 -23.23 -13.81
CA SER A 153 -12.83 -22.14 -13.95
C SER A 153 -12.22 -20.77 -13.64
N SER A 154 -12.79 -19.71 -14.21
CA SER A 154 -12.41 -18.33 -13.90
C SER A 154 -12.70 -18.01 -12.43
N ALA A 155 -11.66 -17.90 -11.62
CA ALA A 155 -11.74 -17.70 -10.18
C ALA A 155 -10.38 -17.27 -9.60
N ILE A 156 -10.35 -17.07 -8.29
CA ILE A 156 -9.10 -16.88 -7.56
C ILE A 156 -8.60 -18.23 -7.04
N TYR A 157 -7.30 -18.47 -7.17
CA TYR A 157 -6.61 -19.64 -6.65
C TYR A 157 -5.46 -19.24 -5.74
N LEU A 158 -5.08 -20.13 -4.83
CA LEU A 158 -3.91 -19.97 -3.97
C LEU A 158 -2.86 -21.00 -4.36
N LEU A 159 -1.68 -20.54 -4.78
CA LEU A 159 -0.54 -21.38 -5.08
C LEU A 159 0.48 -21.28 -3.95
N GLN A 160 0.70 -22.39 -3.28
CA GLN A 160 1.67 -22.51 -2.21
C GLN A 160 2.90 -23.25 -2.73
N VAL A 161 4.05 -22.67 -2.46
CA VAL A 161 5.34 -23.20 -2.86
C VAL A 161 6.07 -23.68 -1.61
N TYR A 162 6.56 -24.91 -1.65
CA TYR A 162 7.16 -25.62 -0.54
C TYR A 162 8.60 -25.97 -0.81
N ASN A 163 9.38 -25.96 0.26
CA ASN A 163 10.66 -26.64 0.35
C ASN A 163 10.58 -27.60 1.52
N GLU A 164 10.64 -28.90 1.21
CA GLU A 164 10.34 -29.98 2.14
C GLU A 164 8.93 -29.78 2.75
N ASN A 165 8.86 -29.44 4.04
CA ASN A 165 7.61 -29.23 4.76
C ASN A 165 7.37 -27.75 5.10
N LYS A 166 8.23 -26.84 4.64
CA LYS A 166 8.12 -25.40 4.93
C LYS A 166 7.56 -24.67 3.71
N ILE A 167 6.54 -23.85 3.95
CA ILE A 167 6.02 -22.92 2.94
C ILE A 167 7.08 -21.84 2.70
N LEU A 168 7.56 -21.72 1.47
CA LEU A 168 8.44 -20.64 1.04
C LEU A 168 7.63 -19.39 0.70
N LYS A 169 6.56 -19.54 -0.09
CA LYS A 169 5.74 -18.43 -0.55
C LYS A 169 4.33 -18.89 -0.92
N THR A 170 3.36 -17.99 -0.77
CA THR A 170 1.98 -18.18 -1.22
C THR A 170 1.63 -17.07 -2.21
N PHE A 171 1.04 -17.44 -3.33
CA PHE A 171 0.61 -16.52 -4.38
C PHE A 171 -0.89 -16.58 -4.56
N LYS A 172 -1.51 -15.40 -4.70
CA LYS A 172 -2.88 -15.28 -5.19
C LYS A 172 -2.87 -15.21 -6.71
N ILE A 173 -3.52 -16.16 -7.35
CA ILE A 173 -3.66 -16.26 -8.80
C ILE A 173 -5.04 -15.78 -9.20
N VAL A 174 -5.12 -14.94 -10.23
CA VAL A 174 -6.39 -14.54 -10.87
C VAL A 174 -6.49 -15.25 -12.21
N LYS A 175 -7.43 -16.19 -12.34
CA LYS A 175 -7.74 -16.91 -13.57
C LYS A 175 -8.94 -16.24 -14.26
N ASN A 176 -8.74 -15.79 -15.49
CA ASN A 176 -9.78 -15.21 -16.35
C ASN A 176 -10.52 -16.27 -17.14
#